data_AF-A0A0N5BUZ7-F1
#
_entry.id   AF-A0A0N5BUZ7-F1
#
_cell.length_a   1.000
_cell.length_b   1.000
_cell.length_c   1.000
_cell.angle_alpha   90.00
_cell.angle_beta   90.00
_cell.angle_gamma   90.00
#
_symmetry.space_group_name_H-M   'P 1'
#
loop_
_entity.id
_entity.type
_entity.pdbx_description
1 polymer ?
#
loop_
_entity_poly.entity_id
_entity_poly.type
_entity_poly.pdbx_seq_one_letter_code
_entity_poly.pdbx_strand_id
1 'polypeptide(L)'
;MEYLNAIGADSRLNAYGFLLNKQNMDVDDFFSLSKTKRNDFGDLDPCKTSDTIALPKTRKFLKEKFNGIEMEYLNAIGADSRHNAYGFLLNKQNMDVDDFFSLSKTKRNDFGDLDPCKIHLDNKTFIQEYYRKMGYVTLSVEDFTYGGIFNYPECFGFKKEPAHHTLKPLQVLSLHPIMSKYVTLSVEDFTYGGIFNYPECFGFKKEPAHHTLKPLQALSLHPIMWKLVKDKFEKKCYHHGFHMMDYMSDFLQKYKNNIKMTLIWQTNIVYGNLNNIFAADDIYYKFFKENIKHYNNSFSILMSDHGDKTDIFSITDIGRYERKNPYFIITIPGELRSNEQLVKNLKENSKKHISHFDIYATLLDILTNAPKDGFKMLDKQKDFPIESDTIKGLSLLRPLPYFNRTCYDMSIPRQYCLCKPKFELLPFYMEKKRTKIKKSFIKALNNKLVEGNLTEKCTKMKLDRSEKFLIKFARVENSKIVYKIYAVTFPGKAKFYAKMGSNFEIINNEIIRLDVHKEQAEPCAKYSNYIQYCYCKSLLS
;
A
#
# COMPACT_ATOMS: atom_id res chain seq x y z
N MET A 1 24.30 1.44 17.31
CA MET A 1 23.38 0.89 18.34
C MET A 1 23.44 1.67 19.67
N GLU A 2 24.43 2.54 19.90
CA GLU A 2 24.54 3.36 21.14
C GLU A 2 23.68 4.65 21.14
N TYR A 3 23.17 5.11 19.99
CA TYR A 3 22.46 6.39 19.87
C TYR A 3 20.95 6.37 20.24
N LEU A 4 20.37 5.21 20.58
CA LEU A 4 18.92 5.08 20.85
C LEU A 4 18.56 4.96 22.35
N ASN A 5 19.53 4.87 23.25
CA ASN A 5 19.30 4.59 24.68
C ASN A 5 18.96 5.80 25.57
N ALA A 6 18.86 7.01 25.00
CA ALA A 6 18.60 8.24 25.77
C ALA A 6 17.16 8.76 25.63
N ILE A 7 16.15 7.92 25.85
CA ILE A 7 14.74 8.36 25.96
C ILE A 7 14.21 7.95 27.33
N GLY A 8 13.94 8.93 28.19
CA GLY A 8 13.36 8.73 29.51
C GLY A 8 12.03 7.98 29.41
N ALA A 9 11.79 7.05 30.34
CA ALA A 9 10.62 6.17 30.30
C ALA A 9 9.27 6.90 30.46
N ASP A 10 9.29 8.13 30.97
CA ASP A 10 8.13 8.88 31.45
C ASP A 10 7.34 9.63 30.35
N SER A 11 7.90 9.77 29.14
CA SER A 11 7.23 10.47 28.02
C SER A 11 6.72 9.56 26.89
N ARG A 12 6.83 8.23 27.04
CA ARG A 12 6.49 7.26 25.99
C ARG A 12 5.03 6.82 26.04
N LEU A 13 4.31 6.97 24.93
CA LEU A 13 2.88 6.63 24.80
C LEU A 13 2.70 5.27 24.11
N ASN A 14 1.59 4.58 24.42
CA ASN A 14 1.22 3.32 23.76
C ASN A 14 0.81 3.57 22.31
N ALA A 15 1.07 2.59 21.44
CA ALA A 15 0.64 2.60 20.05
C ALA A 15 -0.11 1.30 19.72
N TYR A 16 -1.33 1.40 19.20
CA TYR A 16 -2.16 0.25 18.85
C TYR A 16 -2.63 0.35 17.40
N GLY A 17 -2.47 -0.72 16.63
CA GLY A 17 -2.97 -0.83 15.26
C GLY A 17 -3.99 -1.96 15.11
N PHE A 18 -5.13 -1.65 14.50
CA PHE A 18 -6.08 -2.59 13.91
C PHE A 18 -6.05 -2.44 12.40
N LEU A 19 -5.83 -3.55 11.72
CA LEU A 19 -5.70 -3.65 10.28
C LEU A 19 -6.75 -4.61 9.75
N LEU A 20 -7.51 -4.13 8.77
CA LEU A 20 -8.51 -4.88 8.05
C LEU A 20 -7.98 -5.18 6.65
N ASN A 21 -7.92 -6.45 6.24
CA ASN A 21 -7.38 -6.89 4.95
C ASN A 21 -8.23 -6.39 3.75
N LYS A 22 -9.45 -5.90 3.98
CA LYS A 22 -10.29 -5.28 2.95
C LYS A 22 -11.31 -4.31 3.56
N GLN A 23 -11.83 -3.44 2.70
CA GLN A 23 -13.01 -2.64 2.96
C GLN A 23 -13.75 -2.33 1.63
N ASN A 24 -15.08 -2.37 1.64
CA ASN A 24 -16.01 -1.25 1.33
C ASN A 24 -17.39 -1.69 0.75
N MET A 25 -18.43 -0.93 1.14
CA MET A 25 -19.78 -0.65 0.59
C MET A 25 -20.82 -1.71 0.09
N ASP A 26 -22.07 -1.51 0.53
CA ASP A 26 -23.35 -2.14 0.14
C ASP A 26 -23.94 -1.54 -1.17
N VAL A 27 -24.59 -2.37 -1.99
CA VAL A 27 -25.14 -2.04 -3.32
C VAL A 27 -26.50 -1.32 -3.22
N ASP A 28 -27.24 -1.51 -2.13
CA ASP A 28 -28.64 -1.05 -2.02
C ASP A 28 -28.78 0.45 -1.70
N ASP A 29 -27.83 1.05 -0.98
CA ASP A 29 -27.79 2.51 -0.72
C ASP A 29 -27.38 3.33 -1.96
N PHE A 30 -26.77 2.69 -2.97
CA PHE A 30 -26.34 3.35 -4.21
C PHE A 30 -27.52 3.80 -5.08
N PHE A 31 -28.60 3.01 -5.15
CA PHE A 31 -29.82 3.38 -5.87
C PHE A 31 -30.63 4.49 -5.17
N SER A 32 -30.43 4.65 -3.86
CA SER A 32 -31.02 5.71 -3.04
C SER A 32 -30.29 7.04 -3.25
N LEU A 33 -28.96 7.05 -3.21
CA LEU A 33 -28.12 8.26 -3.41
C LEU A 33 -28.08 8.74 -4.88
N SER A 34 -28.21 7.84 -5.87
CA SER A 34 -28.25 8.24 -7.28
C SER A 34 -29.51 9.02 -7.66
N LYS A 35 -30.55 9.01 -6.83
CA LYS A 35 -31.79 9.77 -7.06
C LYS A 35 -31.74 11.20 -6.52
N THR A 36 -30.83 11.53 -5.58
CA THR A 36 -30.83 12.83 -4.89
C THR A 36 -29.71 13.79 -5.30
N LYS A 37 -28.76 13.40 -6.16
CA LYS A 37 -27.70 14.31 -6.66
C LYS A 37 -27.47 14.23 -8.18
N ARG A 38 -28.54 14.38 -8.97
CA ARG A 38 -28.41 14.92 -10.35
C ARG A 38 -28.55 16.44 -10.27
N ASN A 39 -27.48 17.14 -9.94
CA ASN A 39 -27.25 18.53 -10.35
C ASN A 39 -25.75 18.81 -10.16
N ASP A 40 -25.12 19.32 -11.22
CA ASP A 40 -23.76 19.86 -11.31
C ASP A 40 -22.56 18.89 -11.27
N PHE A 41 -22.34 18.21 -12.41
CA PHE A 41 -21.03 17.67 -12.82
C PHE A 41 -20.17 18.75 -13.52
N GLY A 42 -20.06 19.93 -12.91
CA GLY A 42 -19.10 20.99 -13.30
C GLY A 42 -18.02 21.08 -12.22
N ASP A 43 -16.76 20.84 -12.59
CA ASP A 43 -15.59 20.83 -11.69
C ASP A 43 -15.57 19.77 -10.58
N LEU A 44 -15.36 18.53 -10.98
CA LEU A 44 -14.95 17.46 -10.06
C LEU A 44 -13.43 17.48 -9.84
N ASP A 45 -13.04 17.74 -8.59
CA ASP A 45 -11.76 17.31 -8.04
C ASP A 45 -11.54 15.81 -8.38
N PRO A 46 -10.44 15.44 -9.04
CA PRO A 46 -10.17 14.06 -9.45
C PRO A 46 -10.04 13.07 -8.27
N CYS A 47 -10.07 13.56 -7.03
CA CYS A 47 -9.91 12.76 -5.82
C CYS A 47 -11.16 12.76 -4.91
N LYS A 48 -12.38 13.09 -5.36
CA LYS A 48 -13.57 13.00 -4.46
C LYS A 48 -13.89 11.54 -4.05
N THR A 49 -14.05 11.30 -2.74
CA THR A 49 -14.41 10.00 -2.14
C THR A 49 -15.88 9.61 -2.35
N SER A 50 -16.17 8.31 -2.24
CA SER A 50 -17.53 7.80 -2.00
C SER A 50 -17.92 8.01 -0.52
N ASP A 51 -19.14 8.47 -0.25
CA ASP A 51 -19.65 8.85 1.09
C ASP A 51 -20.00 7.66 2.02
N THR A 52 -19.68 6.42 1.64
CA THR A 52 -20.28 5.22 2.23
C THR A 52 -19.21 4.28 2.74
N ILE A 53 -19.01 4.35 4.06
CA ILE A 53 -17.89 3.72 4.78
C ILE A 53 -18.47 2.80 5.86
N ALA A 54 -18.01 1.54 5.90
CA ALA A 54 -18.37 0.53 6.90
C ALA A 54 -18.09 0.96 8.35
N LEU A 55 -18.65 0.22 9.32
CA LEU A 55 -18.49 0.44 10.77
C LEU A 55 -19.03 1.81 11.30
N PRO A 56 -20.22 2.30 10.88
CA PRO A 56 -20.69 3.64 11.24
C PRO A 56 -20.73 3.93 12.75
N LYS A 57 -21.13 2.97 13.57
CA LYS A 57 -21.21 3.10 15.03
C LYS A 57 -19.83 3.18 15.67
N THR A 58 -18.93 2.28 15.27
CA THR A 58 -17.53 2.29 15.73
C THR A 58 -16.85 3.59 15.34
N ARG A 59 -16.99 4.01 14.08
CA ARG A 59 -16.41 5.26 13.57
C ARG A 59 -16.89 6.47 14.36
N LYS A 60 -18.21 6.59 14.56
CA LYS A 60 -18.80 7.64 15.38
C LYS A 60 -18.20 7.64 16.79
N PHE A 61 -18.10 6.47 17.43
CA PHE A 61 -17.49 6.34 18.75
C PHE A 61 -16.02 6.78 18.77
N LEU A 62 -15.21 6.35 17.80
CA LEU A 62 -13.79 6.74 17.72
C LEU A 62 -13.62 8.25 17.54
N LYS A 63 -14.42 8.87 16.66
CA LYS A 63 -14.40 10.32 16.41
C LYS A 63 -14.82 11.12 17.64
N GLU A 64 -15.94 10.75 18.25
CA GLU A 64 -16.53 11.51 19.36
C GLU A 64 -15.84 11.27 20.72
N LYS A 65 -15.33 10.06 20.97
CA LYS A 65 -14.73 9.71 22.29
C LYS A 65 -13.22 9.80 22.33
N PHE A 66 -12.53 9.61 21.21
CA PHE A 66 -11.06 9.61 21.17
C PHE A 66 -10.46 10.71 20.28
N ASN A 67 -11.25 11.71 19.87
CA ASN A 67 -10.88 12.72 18.87
C ASN A 67 -10.27 12.07 17.61
N GLY A 68 -10.89 10.99 17.14
CA GLY A 68 -10.46 10.29 15.93
C GLY A 68 -10.50 11.21 14.71
N ILE A 69 -9.41 11.20 13.93
CA ILE A 69 -9.26 11.97 12.70
C ILE A 69 -9.16 10.98 11.54
N GLU A 70 -10.13 11.05 10.64
CA GLU A 70 -10.20 10.19 9.45
C GLU A 70 -9.37 10.81 8.33
N MET A 71 -8.46 10.04 7.77
CA MET A 71 -7.61 10.45 6.65
C MET A 71 -8.33 10.07 5.35
N GLU A 72 -8.70 11.07 4.56
CA GLU A 72 -9.60 10.91 3.41
C GLU A 72 -8.91 10.26 2.19
N TYR A 73 -7.59 10.43 2.06
CA TYR A 73 -6.82 10.07 0.84
C TYR A 73 -5.58 9.23 1.15
N LEU A 74 -5.77 8.09 1.81
CA LEU A 74 -4.70 7.09 1.96
C LEU A 74 -4.59 6.25 0.71
N ASN A 75 -3.46 6.34 0.00
CA ASN A 75 -3.24 5.58 -1.21
C ASN A 75 -2.56 4.23 -0.93
N ALA A 76 -3.19 3.14 -1.37
CA ALA A 76 -2.55 1.83 -1.42
C ALA A 76 -1.32 1.85 -2.34
N ILE A 77 -0.20 1.28 -1.90
CA ILE A 77 1.07 1.32 -2.65
C ILE A 77 1.29 0.09 -3.54
N GLY A 78 0.39 -0.88 -3.47
CA GLY A 78 0.44 -2.09 -4.27
C GLY A 78 -0.89 -2.79 -4.37
N ALA A 79 -0.91 -3.91 -5.10
CA ALA A 79 -2.14 -4.68 -5.25
C ALA A 79 -2.52 -5.30 -3.91
N ASP A 80 -1.72 -6.20 -3.36
CA ASP A 80 -2.08 -7.06 -2.23
C ASP A 80 -1.62 -6.54 -0.86
N SER A 81 -2.04 -7.25 0.17
CA SER A 81 -1.73 -6.99 1.57
C SER A 81 -0.25 -6.93 1.86
N ARG A 82 0.54 -7.82 1.26
CA ARG A 82 1.98 -7.89 1.46
C ARG A 82 2.65 -6.63 0.91
N HIS A 83 2.28 -6.17 -0.29
CA HIS A 83 2.84 -4.94 -0.86
C HIS A 83 2.55 -3.73 0.05
N ASN A 84 1.31 -3.61 0.53
CA ASN A 84 0.91 -2.50 1.39
C ASN A 84 1.58 -2.58 2.77
N ALA A 85 1.63 -3.75 3.38
CA ALA A 85 2.33 -4.02 4.63
C ALA A 85 3.83 -3.70 4.56
N TYR A 86 4.50 -3.98 3.45
CA TYR A 86 5.89 -3.60 3.24
C TYR A 86 6.08 -2.08 3.37
N GLY A 87 5.11 -1.29 2.91
CA GLY A 87 5.12 0.16 3.06
C GLY A 87 5.08 0.61 4.52
N PHE A 88 4.00 0.28 5.23
CA PHE A 88 3.76 0.84 6.55
C PHE A 88 4.42 0.07 7.71
N LEU A 89 4.88 -1.17 7.50
CA LEU A 89 5.60 -1.94 8.51
C LEU A 89 7.11 -2.04 8.26
N LEU A 90 7.57 -1.91 7.01
CA LEU A 90 8.99 -2.06 6.66
C LEU A 90 9.59 -0.83 5.98
N ASN A 91 8.83 0.19 5.57
CA ASN A 91 9.33 1.28 4.72
C ASN A 91 9.94 0.78 3.38
N LYS A 92 9.45 -0.36 2.85
CA LYS A 92 9.92 -0.96 1.60
C LYS A 92 8.87 -0.93 0.49
N GLN A 93 9.33 -0.65 -0.71
CA GLN A 93 8.61 -0.72 -1.96
C GLN A 93 9.15 -1.91 -2.76
N ASN A 94 8.26 -2.79 -3.21
CA ASN A 94 8.58 -4.02 -3.93
C ASN A 94 8.32 -3.92 -5.44
N MET A 95 7.95 -2.75 -5.95
CA MET A 95 7.80 -2.48 -7.38
C MET A 95 8.53 -1.20 -7.77
N ASP A 96 9.07 -1.17 -8.99
CA ASP A 96 9.65 0.04 -9.53
C ASP A 96 8.59 1.16 -9.63
N VAL A 97 8.98 2.38 -9.29
CA VAL A 97 8.11 3.55 -9.31
C VAL A 97 8.57 4.49 -10.41
N ASP A 98 7.71 4.65 -11.40
CA ASP A 98 7.92 5.55 -12.52
C ASP A 98 7.11 6.84 -12.37
N ASP A 99 7.64 7.94 -12.88
CA ASP A 99 6.88 9.17 -13.04
C ASP A 99 5.83 9.03 -14.17
N PHE A 100 4.63 9.58 -13.95
CA PHE A 100 3.55 9.60 -14.95
C PHE A 100 3.95 10.28 -16.24
N PHE A 101 4.80 11.31 -16.13
CA PHE A 101 5.26 12.10 -17.27
C PHE A 101 6.55 11.58 -17.88
N SER A 102 7.19 10.58 -17.25
CA SER A 102 8.51 10.05 -17.62
C SER A 102 9.62 11.11 -17.60
N LEU A 103 9.47 12.16 -16.80
CA LEU A 103 10.44 13.25 -16.64
C LEU A 103 11.50 12.94 -15.58
N SER A 104 11.16 12.09 -14.61
CA SER A 104 12.05 11.64 -13.55
C SER A 104 12.54 10.21 -13.81
N LYS A 105 13.74 9.89 -13.33
CA LYS A 105 14.30 8.53 -13.37
C LYS A 105 13.43 7.57 -12.55
N THR A 106 13.25 6.35 -13.01
CA THR A 106 12.58 5.30 -12.25
C THR A 106 13.26 5.10 -10.89
N LYS A 107 12.47 5.13 -9.80
CA LYS A 107 12.92 4.69 -8.48
C LYS A 107 12.87 3.16 -8.49
N ARG A 108 14.03 2.52 -8.39
CA ARG A 108 14.10 1.05 -8.29
C ARG A 108 13.50 0.58 -6.98
N ASN A 109 12.85 -0.57 -7.03
CA ASN A 109 12.34 -1.26 -5.85
C ASN A 109 13.48 -1.58 -4.86
N ASP A 110 13.14 -1.72 -3.58
CA ASP A 110 14.13 -1.90 -2.50
C ASP A 110 14.78 -3.30 -2.45
N PHE A 111 14.36 -4.23 -3.33
CA PHE A 111 14.86 -5.60 -3.40
C PHE A 111 15.70 -5.86 -4.67
N GLY A 112 15.79 -4.88 -5.58
CA GLY A 112 16.51 -5.01 -6.84
C GLY A 112 15.90 -6.10 -7.73
N ASP A 113 16.72 -7.05 -8.16
CA ASP A 113 16.30 -8.19 -8.99
C ASP A 113 15.93 -9.43 -8.15
N LEU A 114 16.04 -9.34 -6.82
CA LEU A 114 15.74 -10.45 -5.92
C LEU A 114 14.23 -10.54 -5.65
N ASP A 115 13.71 -11.76 -5.50
CA ASP A 115 12.33 -11.98 -5.09
C ASP A 115 12.16 -11.59 -3.60
N PRO A 116 11.39 -10.54 -3.27
CA PRO A 116 11.13 -10.15 -1.88
C PRO A 116 10.53 -11.29 -1.03
N CYS A 117 9.82 -12.23 -1.65
CA CYS A 117 9.24 -13.38 -0.96
C CYS A 117 10.32 -14.36 -0.46
N LYS A 118 11.49 -14.43 -1.11
CA LYS A 118 12.57 -15.37 -0.79
C LYS A 118 13.71 -14.71 0.01
N ILE A 119 13.41 -13.63 0.72
CA ILE A 119 14.36 -12.89 1.55
C ILE A 119 13.81 -12.82 2.98
N HIS A 120 14.68 -13.10 3.95
CA HIS A 120 14.32 -12.94 5.36
C HIS A 120 14.28 -11.47 5.78
N LEU A 121 13.27 -11.13 6.57
CA LEU A 121 12.94 -9.76 6.94
C LEU A 121 13.60 -9.29 8.25
N ASP A 122 14.31 -10.16 8.97
CA ASP A 122 14.93 -9.85 10.28
C ASP A 122 15.89 -8.66 10.26
N ASN A 123 16.59 -8.48 9.14
CA ASN A 123 17.55 -7.38 8.95
C ASN A 123 16.92 -6.15 8.28
N LYS A 124 15.60 -6.14 8.11
CA LYS A 124 14.86 -5.02 7.54
C LYS A 124 14.31 -4.13 8.65
N THR A 125 13.85 -2.96 8.25
CA THR A 125 13.37 -1.85 9.07
C THR A 125 11.97 -2.10 9.63
N PHE A 126 11.73 -3.26 10.24
CA PHE A 126 10.42 -3.63 10.80
C PHE A 126 10.05 -2.75 12.00
N ILE A 127 8.95 -2.00 11.86
CA ILE A 127 8.59 -0.95 12.82
C ILE A 127 8.35 -1.50 14.22
N GLN A 128 7.65 -2.63 14.34
CA GLN A 128 7.34 -3.22 15.66
C GLN A 128 8.61 -3.74 16.36
N GLU A 129 9.65 -4.12 15.61
CA GLU A 129 10.95 -4.47 16.19
C GLU A 129 11.63 -3.27 16.82
N TYR A 130 11.48 -2.07 16.24
CA TYR A 130 12.00 -0.85 16.85
C TYR A 130 11.27 -0.54 18.16
N TYR A 131 9.94 -0.65 18.20
CA TYR A 131 9.19 -0.54 19.44
C TYR A 131 9.67 -1.58 20.47
N ARG A 132 9.89 -2.83 20.05
CA ARG A 132 10.42 -3.90 20.90
C ARG A 132 11.76 -3.52 21.54
N LYS A 133 12.72 -3.08 20.72
CA LYS A 133 14.06 -2.64 21.17
C LYS A 133 13.99 -1.42 22.09
N MET A 134 12.97 -0.59 21.94
CA MET A 134 12.71 0.57 22.80
C MET A 134 11.93 0.22 24.08
N GLY A 135 11.80 -1.06 24.42
CA GLY A 135 11.21 -1.51 25.69
C GLY A 135 9.69 -1.65 25.69
N TYR A 136 9.04 -1.60 24.51
CA TYR A 136 7.62 -1.89 24.40
C TYR A 136 7.38 -3.40 24.46
N VAL A 137 6.36 -3.80 25.23
CA VAL A 137 5.79 -5.15 25.12
C VAL A 137 4.98 -5.19 23.83
N THR A 138 5.28 -6.15 22.96
CA THR A 138 4.77 -6.17 21.58
C THR A 138 3.85 -7.36 21.34
N LEU A 139 2.74 -7.10 20.65
CA LEU A 139 1.74 -8.10 20.27
C LEU A 139 1.53 -8.04 18.75
N SER A 140 1.74 -9.13 18.04
CA SER A 140 1.44 -9.25 16.60
C SER A 140 0.47 -10.40 16.34
N VAL A 141 -0.70 -10.09 15.82
CA VAL A 141 -1.84 -10.98 15.83
C VAL A 141 -2.47 -11.01 14.46
N GLU A 142 -2.61 -12.21 13.89
CA GLU A 142 -3.15 -12.45 12.56
C GLU A 142 -4.15 -13.62 12.63
N ASP A 143 -5.15 -13.68 11.75
CA ASP A 143 -6.19 -14.72 11.75
C ASP A 143 -6.17 -15.64 10.53
N PHE A 144 -5.29 -15.40 9.56
CA PHE A 144 -5.21 -16.25 8.38
C PHE A 144 -4.46 -17.54 8.73
N THR A 145 -5.10 -18.69 8.53
CA THR A 145 -4.60 -20.00 9.01
C THR A 145 -3.49 -20.56 8.11
N TYR A 146 -3.46 -20.20 6.83
CA TYR A 146 -2.50 -20.75 5.86
C TYR A 146 -1.16 -20.01 5.81
N GLY A 147 -1.00 -18.98 6.65
CA GLY A 147 0.20 -18.16 6.75
C GLY A 147 -0.14 -16.76 7.27
N GLY A 148 0.88 -15.94 7.48
CA GLY A 148 0.76 -14.53 7.80
C GLY A 148 1.12 -13.62 6.62
N ILE A 149 1.00 -12.32 6.84
CA ILE A 149 1.20 -11.24 5.85
C ILE A 149 2.54 -11.36 5.12
N PHE A 150 3.57 -11.86 5.81
CA PHE A 150 4.96 -11.89 5.33
C PHE A 150 5.47 -13.26 4.87
N ASN A 151 4.80 -14.36 5.22
CA ASN A 151 5.22 -15.73 4.90
C ASN A 151 4.25 -16.47 3.97
N TYR A 152 3.03 -15.97 3.73
CA TYR A 152 2.11 -16.61 2.77
C TYR A 152 2.45 -16.33 1.29
N PRO A 153 2.21 -17.29 0.36
CA PRO A 153 2.02 -18.73 0.60
C PRO A 153 3.33 -19.50 0.78
N GLU A 154 4.45 -18.95 0.31
CA GLU A 154 5.76 -19.61 0.32
C GLU A 154 6.91 -18.62 0.56
N CYS A 155 6.66 -17.60 1.36
CA CYS A 155 7.65 -16.57 1.64
C CYS A 155 8.41 -16.86 2.92
N PHE A 156 9.68 -16.47 2.94
CA PHE A 156 10.59 -16.75 4.05
C PHE A 156 10.23 -15.99 5.34
N GLY A 157 9.55 -14.84 5.22
CA GLY A 157 9.14 -14.04 6.37
C GLY A 157 10.32 -13.69 7.30
N PHE A 158 10.13 -13.89 8.61
CA PHE A 158 11.16 -13.66 9.63
C PHE A 158 11.73 -14.98 10.14
N LYS A 159 13.05 -15.07 10.34
CA LYS A 159 13.71 -16.20 11.01
C LYS A 159 13.42 -16.20 12.51
N LYS A 160 13.44 -15.02 13.13
CA LYS A 160 13.16 -14.83 14.55
C LYS A 160 11.77 -14.27 14.74
N GLU A 161 11.12 -14.68 15.83
CA GLU A 161 9.80 -14.16 16.14
C GLU A 161 9.86 -12.64 16.37
N PRO A 162 9.09 -11.85 15.60
CA PRO A 162 9.28 -10.41 15.54
C PRO A 162 8.55 -9.66 16.67
N ALA A 163 7.74 -10.36 17.48
CA ALA A 163 7.03 -9.80 18.63
C ALA A 163 7.20 -10.67 19.89
N HIS A 164 6.95 -10.08 21.06
CA HIS A 164 6.95 -10.82 22.33
C HIS A 164 5.78 -11.80 22.41
N HIS A 165 4.63 -11.39 21.88
CA HIS A 165 3.40 -12.18 21.83
C HIS A 165 2.92 -12.26 20.39
N THR A 166 2.59 -13.47 19.95
CA THR A 166 1.92 -13.68 18.68
C THR A 166 0.68 -14.55 18.84
N LEU A 167 -0.24 -14.43 17.89
CA LEU A 167 -1.28 -15.44 17.73
C LEU A 167 -0.80 -16.66 16.96
N LYS A 168 0.42 -16.74 16.41
CA LYS A 168 0.93 -17.98 15.80
C LYS A 168 0.66 -19.22 16.66
N PRO A 169 0.91 -19.19 17.99
CA PRO A 169 0.49 -20.25 18.87
C PRO A 169 -0.98 -20.60 18.73
N LEU A 170 -1.91 -19.64 18.70
CA LEU A 170 -3.38 -19.76 18.56
C LEU A 170 -3.90 -19.99 17.13
N GLN A 171 -3.20 -19.54 16.09
CA GLN A 171 -3.43 -19.89 14.70
C GLN A 171 -3.09 -21.37 14.49
N VAL A 172 -1.99 -21.82 15.10
CA VAL A 172 -1.59 -23.24 15.20
C VAL A 172 -2.45 -24.00 16.24
N LEU A 173 -2.82 -23.37 17.35
CA LEU A 173 -3.70 -23.83 18.44
C LEU A 173 -5.16 -23.51 18.14
N SER A 174 -5.52 -23.39 16.86
CA SER A 174 -6.81 -23.84 16.38
C SER A 174 -6.86 -25.36 16.48
N LEU A 175 -6.51 -25.89 17.68
CA LEU A 175 -6.41 -27.23 18.28
C LEU A 175 -6.45 -27.24 19.85
N HIS A 176 -6.54 -26.09 20.57
CA HIS A 176 -6.95 -25.91 22.01
C HIS A 176 -6.07 -26.51 23.17
N PRO A 177 -6.36 -26.33 24.50
CA PRO A 177 -6.32 -25.16 25.43
C PRO A 177 -5.24 -25.15 26.59
N ILE A 178 -4.84 -23.93 27.03
CA ILE A 178 -4.53 -23.34 28.39
C ILE A 178 -3.52 -24.01 29.40
N MET A 179 -2.41 -23.32 29.77
CA MET A 179 -2.16 -22.69 31.12
C MET A 179 -0.74 -22.06 31.33
N SER A 180 -0.75 -20.82 31.86
CA SER A 180 0.12 -20.22 32.90
C SER A 180 1.60 -19.75 32.68
N LYS A 181 1.75 -18.41 32.84
CA LYS A 181 2.81 -17.54 33.42
C LYS A 181 4.24 -17.51 32.83
N TYR A 182 4.45 -16.41 32.08
CA TYR A 182 5.67 -15.67 31.69
C TYR A 182 6.86 -16.49 31.18
N VAL A 183 6.91 -16.69 29.86
CA VAL A 183 8.03 -17.32 29.17
C VAL A 183 8.09 -16.80 27.73
N THR A 184 9.30 -16.67 27.17
CA THR A 184 9.52 -16.42 25.72
C THR A 184 9.05 -17.63 24.91
N LEU A 185 8.10 -17.40 24.00
CA LEU A 185 7.43 -18.44 23.22
C LEU A 185 7.94 -18.40 21.77
N SER A 186 8.43 -19.52 21.27
CA SER A 186 8.74 -19.71 19.84
C SER A 186 7.77 -20.74 19.27
N VAL A 187 7.10 -20.36 18.18
CA VAL A 187 6.10 -21.19 17.51
C VAL A 187 6.47 -21.36 16.06
N GLU A 188 6.60 -22.62 15.67
CA GLU A 188 6.84 -23.06 14.30
C GLU A 188 5.55 -23.73 13.76
N ASP A 189 5.31 -23.63 12.46
CA ASP A 189 3.98 -23.73 11.84
C ASP A 189 3.90 -24.69 10.62
N PHE A 190 4.83 -25.65 10.47
CA PHE A 190 4.80 -26.60 9.34
C PHE A 190 4.84 -28.08 9.74
N THR A 191 3.96 -28.86 9.12
CA THR A 191 3.63 -30.25 9.44
C THR A 191 4.53 -31.30 8.79
N TYR A 192 5.50 -30.91 7.95
CA TYR A 192 6.48 -31.81 7.34
C TYR A 192 7.96 -31.42 7.60
N GLY A 193 8.21 -30.47 8.49
CA GLY A 193 9.56 -30.03 8.89
C GLY A 193 9.56 -28.59 9.42
N GLY A 194 10.42 -28.27 10.40
CA GLY A 194 10.59 -26.88 10.87
C GLY A 194 11.39 -26.04 9.87
N ILE A 195 11.27 -24.71 9.95
CA ILE A 195 12.01 -23.72 9.12
C ILE A 195 13.53 -23.96 9.10
N PHE A 196 14.07 -24.68 10.09
CA PHE A 196 15.51 -24.93 10.25
C PHE A 196 15.96 -26.36 9.89
N ASN A 197 15.06 -27.28 9.56
CA ASN A 197 15.35 -28.73 9.42
C ASN A 197 14.65 -29.38 8.21
N TYR A 198 14.74 -28.78 7.01
CA TYR A 198 14.36 -29.47 5.77
C TYR A 198 15.54 -30.34 5.28
N PRO A 199 15.35 -31.46 4.55
CA PRO A 199 15.91 -32.80 4.81
C PRO A 199 17.44 -32.96 4.72
N GLU A 200 18.17 -31.88 4.45
CA GLU A 200 19.63 -31.82 4.35
C GLU A 200 20.27 -30.73 5.25
N CYS A 201 19.48 -30.04 6.08
CA CYS A 201 19.92 -28.95 6.95
C CYS A 201 20.23 -29.44 8.38
N PHE A 202 21.38 -29.01 8.92
CA PHE A 202 21.72 -29.20 10.34
C PHE A 202 21.13 -28.06 11.19
N GLY A 203 20.18 -28.39 12.07
CA GLY A 203 19.53 -27.45 12.99
C GLY A 203 20.41 -26.91 14.13
N PHE A 204 19.79 -26.17 15.06
CA PHE A 204 20.50 -25.58 16.21
C PHE A 204 20.98 -26.65 17.22
N LYS A 205 22.23 -26.52 17.71
CA LYS A 205 22.78 -27.37 18.80
C LYS A 205 22.12 -27.16 20.17
N LYS A 206 21.32 -26.10 20.36
CA LYS A 206 20.61 -25.76 21.60
C LYS A 206 19.27 -25.10 21.25
N GLU A 207 18.21 -25.41 22.01
CA GLU A 207 16.86 -24.92 21.69
C GLU A 207 16.77 -23.38 21.77
N PRO A 208 16.11 -22.73 20.78
CA PRO A 208 16.07 -21.26 20.68
C PRO A 208 15.03 -20.61 21.62
N ALA A 209 14.17 -21.40 22.29
CA ALA A 209 13.15 -20.91 23.21
C ALA A 209 12.89 -21.89 24.37
N HIS A 210 12.36 -21.35 25.47
CA HIS A 210 12.08 -22.12 26.70
C HIS A 210 10.75 -22.90 26.64
N HIS A 211 9.86 -22.57 25.69
CA HIS A 211 8.64 -23.31 25.38
C HIS A 211 8.48 -23.49 23.87
N THR A 212 8.11 -24.69 23.44
CA THR A 212 7.88 -25.07 22.04
C THR A 212 6.53 -25.80 21.89
N LEU A 213 5.91 -25.75 20.71
CA LEU A 213 4.64 -26.43 20.41
C LEU A 213 4.80 -27.85 19.84
N LYS A 214 5.99 -28.45 19.96
CA LYS A 214 6.31 -29.78 19.41
C LYS A 214 5.32 -30.89 19.80
N PRO A 215 4.83 -31.00 21.06
CA PRO A 215 3.86 -32.03 21.43
C PRO A 215 2.51 -31.88 20.74
N LEU A 216 2.13 -30.64 20.40
CA LEU A 216 0.84 -30.32 19.80
C LEU A 216 0.87 -30.41 18.26
N GLN A 217 2.03 -30.15 17.66
CA GLN A 217 2.32 -30.41 16.23
C GLN A 217 2.24 -31.92 15.89
N ALA A 218 2.64 -32.80 16.81
CA ALA A 218 2.52 -34.26 16.62
C ALA A 218 1.05 -34.74 16.59
N LEU A 219 0.14 -34.02 17.25
CA LEU A 219 -1.29 -34.36 17.32
C LEU A 219 -2.10 -33.76 16.16
N SER A 220 -1.65 -32.67 15.53
CA SER A 220 -2.34 -31.99 14.42
C SER A 220 -2.25 -32.75 13.09
N LEU A 221 -1.16 -33.50 12.91
CA LEU A 221 -0.94 -34.45 11.83
C LEU A 221 -1.76 -35.73 11.99
N HIS A 222 -2.41 -35.89 13.14
CA HIS A 222 -3.16 -37.09 13.45
C HIS A 222 -4.51 -37.07 12.74
N PRO A 223 -4.81 -38.04 11.85
CA PRO A 223 -6.01 -38.07 11.00
C PRO A 223 -7.36 -37.99 11.74
N ILE A 224 -7.36 -38.21 13.05
CA ILE A 224 -8.55 -38.23 13.91
C ILE A 224 -8.73 -36.91 14.67
N MET A 225 -7.64 -36.20 15.00
CA MET A 225 -7.69 -35.10 15.98
C MET A 225 -8.12 -33.76 15.36
N TRP A 226 -8.04 -33.59 14.03
CA TRP A 226 -8.48 -32.36 13.33
C TRP A 226 -9.98 -32.06 13.49
N LYS A 227 -10.81 -33.11 13.60
CA LYS A 227 -12.28 -32.97 13.70
C LYS A 227 -12.72 -32.41 15.06
N LEU A 228 -12.10 -32.88 16.15
CA LEU A 228 -12.34 -32.43 17.54
C LEU A 228 -12.22 -30.90 17.68
N VAL A 229 -11.40 -30.34 16.82
CA VAL A 229 -10.88 -29.00 16.94
C VAL A 229 -11.69 -28.00 16.12
N LYS A 230 -12.08 -28.39 14.91
CA LYS A 230 -13.14 -27.73 14.17
C LYS A 230 -14.42 -27.63 15.02
N ASP A 231 -14.81 -28.73 15.67
CA ASP A 231 -15.98 -28.78 16.53
C ASP A 231 -15.88 -27.80 17.73
N LYS A 232 -14.68 -27.60 18.30
CA LYS A 232 -14.48 -26.62 19.38
C LYS A 232 -14.62 -25.18 18.89
N PHE A 233 -14.13 -24.85 17.69
CA PHE A 233 -14.25 -23.51 17.11
C PHE A 233 -15.70 -23.16 16.82
N GLU A 234 -16.44 -24.11 16.25
CA GLU A 234 -17.88 -23.98 16.01
C GLU A 234 -18.64 -23.83 17.34
N LYS A 235 -18.35 -24.66 18.35
CA LYS A 235 -18.98 -24.56 19.70
C LYS A 235 -18.66 -23.28 20.45
N LYS A 236 -17.50 -22.67 20.20
CA LYS A 236 -17.08 -21.40 20.82
C LYS A 236 -17.45 -20.17 20.00
N CYS A 237 -18.12 -20.35 18.86
CA CYS A 237 -18.45 -19.29 17.91
C CYS A 237 -17.22 -18.46 17.50
N TYR A 238 -16.05 -19.10 17.37
CA TYR A 238 -14.83 -18.45 16.89
C TYR A 238 -14.85 -18.30 15.36
N HIS A 239 -15.86 -17.58 14.87
CA HIS A 239 -16.04 -17.23 13.46
C HIS A 239 -15.42 -15.85 13.17
N HIS A 240 -14.90 -15.65 11.95
CA HIS A 240 -14.48 -14.34 11.42
C HIS A 240 -13.32 -13.61 12.14
N GLY A 241 -12.55 -14.28 12.99
CA GLY A 241 -11.33 -13.72 13.58
C GLY A 241 -11.51 -12.86 14.85
N PHE A 242 -12.70 -12.83 15.45
CA PHE A 242 -12.93 -11.97 16.63
C PHE A 242 -12.27 -12.43 17.93
N HIS A 243 -11.87 -13.70 18.03
CA HIS A 243 -11.07 -14.21 19.17
C HIS A 243 -9.73 -13.45 19.35
N MET A 244 -9.24 -12.80 18.29
CA MET A 244 -8.08 -11.91 18.35
C MET A 244 -8.31 -10.70 19.25
N MET A 245 -9.55 -10.20 19.31
CA MET A 245 -9.94 -9.06 20.12
C MET A 245 -10.06 -9.45 21.61
N ASP A 246 -10.50 -10.68 21.90
CA ASP A 246 -10.47 -11.22 23.26
C ASP A 246 -9.02 -11.33 23.75
N TYR A 247 -8.13 -11.90 22.92
CA TYR A 247 -6.71 -12.00 23.25
C TYR A 247 -6.05 -10.63 23.45
N MET A 248 -6.42 -9.65 22.63
CA MET A 248 -5.98 -8.27 22.81
C MET A 248 -6.44 -7.70 24.15
N SER A 249 -7.70 -7.92 24.54
CA SER A 249 -8.21 -7.45 25.84
C SER A 249 -7.44 -8.06 27.02
N ASP A 250 -7.16 -9.36 26.96
CA ASP A 250 -6.33 -10.05 27.95
C ASP A 250 -4.90 -9.49 28.00
N PHE A 251 -4.29 -9.27 26.83
CA PHE A 251 -2.96 -8.69 26.71
C PHE A 251 -2.90 -7.27 27.32
N LEU A 252 -3.87 -6.42 26.97
CA LEU A 252 -3.98 -5.05 27.49
C LEU A 252 -4.08 -5.03 29.01
N GLN A 253 -4.91 -5.92 29.58
CA GLN A 253 -5.10 -6.03 31.02
C GLN A 253 -3.86 -6.59 31.73
N LYS A 254 -3.22 -7.62 31.14
CA LYS A 254 -2.03 -8.28 31.68
C LYS A 254 -0.85 -7.32 31.79
N TYR A 255 -0.65 -6.51 30.76
CA TYR A 255 0.45 -5.57 30.63
C TYR A 255 0.01 -4.12 30.87
N LYS A 256 -0.99 -3.91 31.74
CA LYS A 256 -1.55 -2.57 32.03
C LYS A 256 -0.50 -1.55 32.48
N ASN A 257 0.58 -1.99 33.14
CA ASN A 257 1.66 -1.14 33.67
C ASN A 257 2.88 -1.02 32.72
N ASN A 258 2.83 -1.61 31.52
CA ASN A 258 3.91 -1.56 30.55
C ASN A 258 3.53 -0.66 29.37
N ILE A 259 4.52 -0.08 28.68
CA ILE A 259 4.28 0.50 27.35
C ILE A 259 4.12 -0.63 26.32
N LYS A 260 3.18 -0.47 25.39
CA LYS A 260 2.71 -1.53 24.50
C LYS A 260 2.63 -1.07 23.04
N MET A 261 3.05 -1.95 22.14
CA MET A 261 2.87 -1.79 20.69
C MET A 261 2.12 -3.00 20.15
N THR A 262 0.89 -2.82 19.67
CA THR A 262 0.08 -3.93 19.16
C THR A 262 -0.23 -3.78 17.69
N LEU A 263 -0.20 -4.90 16.98
CA LEU A 263 -0.57 -5.05 15.59
C LEU A 263 -1.58 -6.18 15.49
N ILE A 264 -2.81 -5.87 15.09
CA ILE A 264 -3.86 -6.86 14.84
C ILE A 264 -4.24 -6.78 13.37
N TRP A 265 -4.13 -7.89 12.66
CA TRP A 265 -4.44 -8.02 11.25
C TRP A 265 -5.60 -9.00 11.05
N GLN A 266 -6.78 -8.48 10.71
CA GLN A 266 -7.96 -9.27 10.42
C GLN A 266 -8.16 -9.47 8.92
N THR A 267 -8.17 -10.73 8.50
CA THR A 267 -8.37 -11.17 7.12
C THR A 267 -9.74 -11.79 6.93
N ASN A 268 -10.17 -12.62 7.88
CA ASN A 268 -11.33 -13.49 7.68
C ASN A 268 -12.68 -12.76 7.76
N ILE A 269 -12.69 -11.58 8.39
CA ILE A 269 -13.89 -10.75 8.53
C ILE A 269 -14.49 -10.30 7.20
N VAL A 270 -13.68 -10.14 6.17
CA VAL A 270 -14.10 -9.65 4.83
C VAL A 270 -13.80 -10.67 3.73
N TYR A 271 -13.36 -11.86 4.11
CA TYR A 271 -13.07 -12.94 3.16
C TYR A 271 -14.37 -13.56 2.65
N GLY A 272 -14.55 -13.58 1.32
CA GLY A 272 -15.69 -14.21 0.65
C GLY A 272 -17.02 -13.45 0.69
N ASN A 273 -17.22 -12.52 1.64
CA ASN A 273 -18.43 -11.70 1.72
C ASN A 273 -18.17 -10.37 2.45
N LEU A 274 -18.51 -9.26 1.79
CA LEU A 274 -18.35 -7.91 2.34
C LEU A 274 -19.36 -7.57 3.44
N ASN A 275 -20.56 -8.16 3.44
CA ASN A 275 -21.61 -7.88 4.42
C ASN A 275 -21.18 -8.16 5.87
N ASN A 276 -20.20 -9.04 6.04
CA ASN A 276 -19.63 -9.40 7.33
C ASN A 276 -19.00 -8.20 8.07
N ILE A 277 -18.43 -7.21 7.37
CA ILE A 277 -17.85 -6.02 8.04
C ILE A 277 -18.94 -5.11 8.63
N PHE A 278 -20.12 -5.09 8.02
CA PHE A 278 -21.27 -4.33 8.54
C PHE A 278 -21.86 -5.02 9.76
N ALA A 279 -21.98 -6.36 9.73
CA ALA A 279 -22.41 -7.15 10.89
C ALA A 279 -21.42 -7.04 12.08
N ALA A 280 -20.16 -6.72 11.81
CA ALA A 280 -19.12 -6.59 12.83
C ALA A 280 -19.11 -5.25 13.58
N ASP A 281 -19.86 -4.24 13.14
CA ASP A 281 -19.78 -2.88 13.70
C ASP A 281 -20.04 -2.85 15.21
N ASP A 282 -21.05 -3.60 15.67
CA ASP A 282 -21.34 -3.70 17.10
C ASP A 282 -20.22 -4.37 17.91
N ILE A 283 -19.49 -5.31 17.30
CA ILE A 283 -18.38 -6.03 17.94
C ILE A 283 -17.20 -5.07 18.13
N TYR A 284 -16.82 -4.34 17.09
CA TYR A 284 -15.77 -3.32 17.17
C TYR A 284 -16.11 -2.22 18.17
N TYR A 285 -17.33 -1.69 18.10
CA TYR A 285 -17.81 -0.69 19.03
C TYR A 285 -17.70 -1.18 20.49
N LYS A 286 -18.19 -2.38 20.79
CA LYS A 286 -18.14 -2.97 22.14
C LYS A 286 -16.69 -3.13 22.60
N PHE A 287 -15.82 -3.68 21.76
CA PHE A 287 -14.41 -3.86 22.10
C PHE A 287 -13.71 -2.53 22.49
N PHE A 288 -13.86 -1.48 21.68
CA PHE A 288 -13.24 -0.18 21.99
C PHE A 288 -13.86 0.45 23.24
N LYS A 289 -15.17 0.26 23.45
CA LYS A 289 -15.89 0.75 24.63
C LYS A 289 -15.43 0.05 25.92
N GLU A 290 -15.30 -1.26 25.90
CA GLU A 290 -14.88 -2.08 27.06
C GLU A 290 -13.41 -1.84 27.41
N ASN A 291 -12.58 -1.58 26.41
CA ASN A 291 -11.15 -1.28 26.58
C ASN A 291 -10.82 0.22 26.62
N ILE A 292 -11.82 1.09 26.84
CA ILE A 292 -11.69 2.56 26.76
C ILE A 292 -10.50 3.11 27.56
N LYS A 293 -10.23 2.55 28.75
CA LYS A 293 -9.12 2.97 29.62
C LYS A 293 -7.75 2.82 28.95
N HIS A 294 -7.58 1.82 28.08
CA HIS A 294 -6.34 1.57 27.36
C HIS A 294 -6.21 2.48 26.14
N TYR A 295 -7.31 2.66 25.40
CA TYR A 295 -7.35 3.47 24.19
C TYR A 295 -7.33 4.98 24.46
N ASN A 296 -7.77 5.40 25.65
CA ASN A 296 -7.76 6.81 26.01
C ASN A 296 -6.34 7.37 26.17
N ASN A 297 -5.34 6.54 26.44
CA ASN A 297 -3.94 6.97 26.60
C ASN A 297 -3.00 6.32 25.55
N SER A 298 -3.46 6.26 24.30
CA SER A 298 -2.71 5.65 23.20
C SER A 298 -2.97 6.32 21.87
N PHE A 299 -1.96 6.31 21.02
CA PHE A 299 -2.19 6.46 19.59
C PHE A 299 -2.83 5.18 19.09
N SER A 300 -3.99 5.27 18.46
CA SER A 300 -4.68 4.10 17.94
C SER A 300 -5.02 4.29 16.48
N ILE A 301 -4.70 3.31 15.66
CA ILE A 301 -4.97 3.32 14.22
C ILE A 301 -5.96 2.20 13.93
N LEU A 302 -7.06 2.53 13.25
CA LEU A 302 -7.91 1.55 12.58
C LEU A 302 -7.83 1.86 11.09
N MET A 303 -7.28 0.93 10.32
CA MET A 303 -7.11 1.12 8.88
C MET A 303 -7.28 -0.16 8.09
N SER A 304 -7.43 -0.02 6.78
CA SER A 304 -7.28 -1.11 5.83
C SER A 304 -5.96 -0.97 5.06
N ASP A 305 -5.45 -2.08 4.55
CA ASP A 305 -4.27 -2.12 3.68
C ASP A 305 -4.62 -1.78 2.23
N HIS A 306 -5.79 -2.21 1.74
CA HIS A 306 -6.37 -1.87 0.44
C HIS A 306 -7.90 -2.05 0.43
N GLY A 307 -8.60 -1.43 -0.51
CA GLY A 307 -10.03 -1.70 -0.70
C GLY A 307 -10.31 -3.05 -1.39
N ASP A 308 -11.58 -3.43 -1.49
CA ASP A 308 -11.97 -4.74 -2.04
C ASP A 308 -11.58 -4.97 -3.51
N LYS A 309 -11.34 -6.25 -3.85
CA LYS A 309 -10.99 -6.71 -5.20
C LYS A 309 -11.82 -7.90 -5.67
N THR A 310 -12.59 -8.50 -4.77
CA THR A 310 -13.18 -9.82 -5.00
C THR A 310 -14.65 -9.73 -5.37
N ASP A 311 -15.31 -8.65 -5.00
CA ASP A 311 -16.71 -8.39 -5.31
C ASP A 311 -16.88 -7.79 -6.71
N ILE A 312 -18.07 -7.96 -7.30
CA ILE A 312 -18.45 -7.35 -8.58
C ILE A 312 -18.34 -5.82 -8.54
N PHE A 313 -18.52 -5.20 -7.37
CA PHE A 313 -18.34 -3.76 -7.17
C PHE A 313 -16.94 -3.27 -7.60
N SER A 314 -15.91 -4.11 -7.43
CA SER A 314 -14.52 -3.76 -7.74
C SER A 314 -14.25 -3.46 -9.23
N ILE A 315 -15.17 -3.83 -10.13
CA ILE A 315 -15.04 -3.53 -11.57
C ILE A 315 -15.55 -2.14 -11.95
N THR A 316 -16.38 -1.52 -11.10
CA THR A 316 -16.93 -0.17 -11.30
C THR A 316 -15.86 0.90 -11.13
N ASP A 317 -16.08 2.11 -11.66
CA ASP A 317 -15.11 3.19 -11.50
C ASP A 317 -14.92 3.60 -10.03
N ILE A 318 -16.00 3.56 -9.24
CA ILE A 318 -15.95 3.81 -7.80
C ILE A 318 -15.19 2.67 -7.10
N GLY A 319 -15.51 1.41 -7.38
CA GLY A 319 -14.79 0.27 -6.79
C GLY A 319 -13.30 0.27 -7.12
N ARG A 320 -12.91 0.67 -8.34
CA ARG A 320 -11.50 0.86 -8.73
C ARG A 320 -10.81 2.00 -7.99
N TYR A 321 -11.57 3.05 -7.65
CA TYR A 321 -11.09 4.17 -6.83
C TYR A 321 -10.90 3.73 -5.37
N GLU A 322 -11.95 3.19 -4.76
CA GLU A 322 -11.98 2.74 -3.35
C GLU A 322 -10.96 1.63 -3.08
N ARG A 323 -10.72 0.73 -4.04
CA ARG A 323 -9.63 -0.26 -3.99
C ARG A 323 -8.26 0.36 -3.69
N LYS A 324 -8.02 1.59 -4.15
CA LYS A 324 -6.77 2.33 -3.97
C LYS A 324 -6.81 3.30 -2.80
N ASN A 325 -7.98 3.51 -2.19
CA ASN A 325 -8.19 4.45 -1.09
C ASN A 325 -8.66 3.73 0.19
N PRO A 326 -7.85 2.84 0.79
CA PRO A 326 -8.23 2.19 2.04
C PRO A 326 -8.55 3.20 3.15
N TYR A 327 -9.53 2.87 3.99
CA TYR A 327 -9.84 3.68 5.16
C TYR A 327 -8.71 3.74 6.17
N PHE A 328 -8.62 4.88 6.82
CA PHE A 328 -7.68 5.12 7.89
C PHE A 328 -8.23 6.17 8.85
N ILE A 329 -8.33 5.80 10.13
CA ILE A 329 -8.56 6.73 11.23
C ILE A 329 -7.44 6.58 12.25
N ILE A 330 -6.97 7.72 12.77
CA ILE A 330 -6.03 7.79 13.88
C ILE A 330 -6.69 8.49 15.07
N THR A 331 -6.53 7.93 16.26
CA THR A 331 -6.95 8.54 17.53
C THR A 331 -5.74 8.98 18.34
N ILE A 332 -5.96 10.00 19.17
CA ILE A 332 -4.89 10.68 19.92
C ILE A 332 -5.04 10.37 21.42
N PRO A 333 -3.93 10.12 22.15
CA PRO A 333 -3.91 10.08 23.61
C PRO A 333 -4.59 11.30 24.24
N GLY A 334 -5.38 11.09 25.29
CA GLY A 334 -6.20 12.12 25.94
C GLY A 334 -5.42 13.36 26.33
N GLU A 335 -4.23 13.19 26.89
CA GLU A 335 -3.32 14.27 27.30
C GLU A 335 -2.81 15.11 26.13
N LEU A 336 -2.76 14.54 24.92
CA LEU A 336 -2.30 15.23 23.72
C LEU A 336 -3.46 15.86 22.91
N ARG A 337 -4.72 15.64 23.29
CA ARG A 337 -5.87 16.20 22.56
C ARG A 337 -6.00 17.72 22.73
N SER A 338 -5.41 18.29 23.78
CA SER A 338 -5.32 19.74 23.99
C SER A 338 -4.14 20.38 23.26
N ASN A 339 -3.25 19.58 22.65
CA ASN A 339 -2.15 20.10 21.84
C ASN A 339 -2.69 20.62 20.51
N GLU A 340 -2.91 21.93 20.43
CA GLU A 340 -3.52 22.60 19.28
C GLU A 340 -2.74 22.36 17.99
N GLN A 341 -1.40 22.39 18.05
CA GLN A 341 -0.55 22.19 16.87
C GLN A 341 -0.66 20.76 16.34
N LEU A 342 -0.64 19.75 17.21
CA LEU A 342 -0.81 18.35 16.82
C LEU A 342 -2.17 18.11 16.17
N VAL A 343 -3.24 18.58 16.82
CA VAL A 343 -4.61 18.43 16.32
C VAL A 343 -4.80 19.17 14.99
N LYS A 344 -4.24 20.38 14.86
CA LYS A 344 -4.24 21.15 13.62
C LYS A 344 -3.54 20.41 12.50
N ASN A 345 -2.30 19.93 12.74
CA ASN A 345 -1.53 19.19 11.76
C ASN A 345 -2.28 17.96 11.26
N LEU A 346 -2.83 17.15 12.17
CA LEU A 346 -3.58 15.95 11.80
C LEU A 346 -4.84 16.30 10.98
N LYS A 347 -5.60 17.33 11.36
CA LYS A 347 -6.79 17.78 10.61
C LYS A 347 -6.45 18.37 9.24
N GLU A 348 -5.35 19.09 9.10
CA GLU A 348 -4.91 19.62 7.81
C GLU A 348 -4.37 18.51 6.91
N ASN A 349 -3.61 17.57 7.49
CA ASN A 349 -3.06 16.43 6.78
C ASN A 349 -4.13 15.41 6.39
N SER A 350 -5.27 15.36 7.09
CA SER A 350 -6.35 14.41 6.80
C SER A 350 -7.02 14.62 5.44
N LYS A 351 -6.86 15.81 4.87
CA LYS A 351 -7.39 16.19 3.55
C LYS A 351 -6.33 16.10 2.45
N LYS A 352 -5.14 15.58 2.75
CA LYS A 352 -4.02 15.51 1.82
C LYS A 352 -3.79 14.07 1.35
N HIS A 353 -3.22 13.96 0.15
CA HIS A 353 -2.82 12.67 -0.42
C HIS A 353 -1.63 12.09 0.36
N ILE A 354 -1.86 10.94 0.98
CA ILE A 354 -0.87 10.21 1.80
C ILE A 354 -0.72 8.78 1.31
N SER A 355 0.28 8.09 1.85
CA SER A 355 0.65 6.72 1.49
C SER A 355 0.95 5.89 2.74
N HIS A 356 1.03 4.58 2.57
CA HIS A 356 1.49 3.67 3.63
C HIS A 356 2.88 4.01 4.18
N PHE A 357 3.75 4.68 3.42
CA PHE A 357 5.03 5.15 3.93
C PHE A 357 4.89 6.29 4.96
N ASP A 358 3.85 7.11 4.85
CA ASP A 358 3.59 8.19 5.82
C ASP A 358 3.11 7.61 7.16
N ILE A 359 2.40 6.48 7.14
CA ILE A 359 2.04 5.74 8.35
C ILE A 359 3.30 5.21 9.04
N TYR A 360 4.24 4.62 8.28
CA TYR A 360 5.53 4.20 8.83
C TYR A 360 6.28 5.36 9.49
N ALA A 361 6.41 6.49 8.79
CA ALA A 361 7.08 7.68 9.31
C ALA A 361 6.39 8.23 10.57
N THR A 362 5.06 8.19 10.61
CA THR A 362 4.26 8.60 11.78
C THR A 362 4.53 7.70 12.99
N LEU A 363 4.52 6.37 12.82
CA LEU A 363 4.87 5.42 13.88
C LEU A 363 6.30 5.65 14.36
N LEU A 364 7.23 5.91 13.45
CA LEU A 364 8.61 6.20 13.82
C LEU A 364 8.74 7.53 14.59
N ASP A 365 7.98 8.55 14.25
CA ASP A 365 7.95 9.85 14.97
C ASP A 365 7.36 9.69 16.38
N ILE A 366 6.28 8.91 16.52
CA ILE A 366 5.70 8.52 17.81
C ILE A 366 6.72 7.78 18.68
N LEU A 367 7.59 6.97 18.08
CA LEU A 367 8.62 6.24 18.82
C LEU A 367 9.84 7.09 19.19
N THR A 368 10.17 8.11 18.38
CA THR A 368 11.47 8.79 18.42
C THR A 368 11.36 10.28 18.69
N ASN A 369 11.08 11.07 17.66
CA ASN A 369 11.23 12.52 17.67
C ASN A 369 10.15 13.23 18.50
N ALA A 370 8.87 12.84 18.39
CA ALA A 370 7.79 13.54 19.07
C ALA A 370 7.82 13.39 20.61
N PRO A 371 8.07 12.20 21.21
CA PRO A 371 8.22 12.10 22.66
C PRO A 371 9.45 12.84 23.20
N LYS A 372 10.55 12.89 22.44
CA LYS A 372 11.80 13.56 22.86
C LYS A 372 11.61 15.06 23.10
N ASP A 373 10.76 15.72 22.33
CA ASP A 373 10.44 17.13 22.50
C ASP A 373 9.15 17.38 23.30
N GLY A 374 8.55 16.32 23.85
CA GLY A 374 7.29 16.41 24.59
C GLY A 374 6.11 16.86 23.72
N PHE A 375 6.14 16.55 22.41
CA PHE A 375 5.16 16.97 21.41
C PHE A 375 5.08 18.49 21.22
N LYS A 376 6.15 19.23 21.52
CA LYS A 376 6.17 20.70 21.44
C LYS A 376 6.68 21.25 20.11
N MET A 377 7.52 20.50 19.41
CA MET A 377 8.14 20.97 18.16
C MET A 377 7.58 20.22 16.96
N LEU A 378 6.31 20.48 16.63
CA LEU A 378 5.57 19.81 15.55
C LEU A 378 5.35 20.72 14.33
N ASP A 379 6.05 21.84 14.23
CA ASP A 379 5.91 22.86 13.18
C ASP A 379 6.55 22.46 11.83
N LYS A 380 7.46 21.49 11.84
CA LYS A 380 8.16 21.01 10.65
C LYS A 380 8.47 19.52 10.72
N GLN A 381 8.69 18.92 9.55
CA GLN A 381 9.25 17.57 9.39
C GLN A 381 10.63 17.49 10.07
N LYS A 382 10.98 16.32 10.59
CA LYS A 382 12.27 16.05 11.23
C LYS A 382 12.88 14.79 10.63
N ASP A 383 14.20 14.79 10.53
CA ASP A 383 14.95 13.59 10.16
C ASP A 383 14.82 12.53 11.26
N PHE A 384 14.76 11.27 10.85
CA PHE A 384 14.64 10.16 11.77
C PHE A 384 16.01 9.59 12.13
N PRO A 385 16.21 9.10 13.37
CA PRO A 385 17.48 8.52 13.81
C PRO A 385 17.67 7.08 13.30
N ILE A 386 17.48 6.85 12.01
CA ILE A 386 17.65 5.56 11.33
C ILE A 386 18.71 5.73 10.23
N GLU A 387 19.89 5.17 10.44
CA GLU A 387 21.02 5.28 9.50
C GLU A 387 20.97 4.21 8.39
N SER A 388 20.35 3.07 8.67
CA SER A 388 20.35 1.90 7.76
C SER A 388 19.35 2.00 6.61
N ASP A 389 18.53 3.04 6.56
CA ASP A 389 17.48 3.20 5.54
C ASP A 389 17.08 4.67 5.36
N THR A 390 16.54 4.98 4.18
CA THR A 390 15.93 6.29 3.92
C THR A 390 14.42 6.19 4.09
N ILE A 391 13.87 6.98 5.01
CA ILE A 391 12.42 7.02 5.26
C ILE A 391 11.72 7.70 4.08
N LYS A 392 10.82 6.96 3.42
CA LYS A 392 10.16 7.40 2.18
C LYS A 392 8.96 8.30 2.44
N GLY A 393 8.35 8.17 3.62
CA GLY A 393 7.18 8.94 4.02
C GLY A 393 7.49 10.10 4.94
N LEU A 394 6.46 10.89 5.22
CA LEU A 394 6.48 12.04 6.11
C LEU A 394 5.53 11.78 7.28
N SER A 395 5.90 12.23 8.48
CA SER A 395 5.06 12.04 9.66
C SER A 395 3.79 12.90 9.56
N LEU A 396 2.65 12.29 9.86
CA LEU A 396 1.34 12.94 9.90
C LEU A 396 1.16 13.81 11.15
N LEU A 397 2.04 13.68 12.17
CA LEU A 397 2.05 14.56 13.33
C LEU A 397 2.57 15.97 13.01
N ARG A 398 3.14 16.14 11.82
CA ARG A 398 3.86 17.34 11.35
C ARG A 398 3.25 17.81 10.02
N PRO A 399 3.36 19.10 9.63
CA PRO A 399 2.79 19.57 8.37
C PRO A 399 3.33 18.79 7.17
N LEU A 400 2.42 18.28 6.35
CA LEU A 400 2.76 17.82 5.00
C LEU A 400 2.90 19.02 4.05
N PRO A 401 3.58 18.87 2.90
CA PRO A 401 3.70 19.93 1.90
C PRO A 401 2.36 20.63 1.58
N TYR A 402 2.41 21.93 1.26
CA TYR A 402 1.22 22.71 0.93
C TYR A 402 0.56 22.20 -0.36
N PHE A 403 1.36 21.91 -1.38
CA PHE A 403 0.91 21.29 -2.62
C PHE A 403 0.82 19.77 -2.46
N ASN A 404 -0.15 19.16 -3.15
CA ASN A 404 -0.32 17.71 -3.15
C ASN A 404 0.91 17.04 -3.77
N ARG A 405 1.55 16.14 -3.01
CA ARG A 405 2.64 15.30 -3.49
C ARG A 405 2.13 14.40 -4.61
N THR A 406 2.95 14.17 -5.62
CA THR A 406 2.62 13.21 -6.66
C THR A 406 2.76 11.78 -6.13
N CYS A 407 2.10 10.83 -6.78
CA CYS A 407 2.32 9.40 -6.51
C CYS A 407 3.80 9.00 -6.65
N TYR A 408 4.54 9.63 -7.56
CA TYR A 408 5.97 9.40 -7.70
C TYR A 408 6.74 9.85 -6.44
N ASP A 409 6.43 11.02 -5.88
CA ASP A 409 7.06 11.52 -4.66
C ASP A 409 6.81 10.58 -3.48
N MET A 410 5.58 10.09 -3.36
CA MET A 410 5.16 9.13 -2.33
C MET A 410 5.56 7.68 -2.60
N SER A 411 6.37 7.42 -3.63
CA SER A 411 6.85 6.07 -3.99
C SER A 411 5.72 5.08 -4.29
N ILE A 412 4.67 5.56 -4.95
CA ILE A 412 3.48 4.81 -5.36
C ILE A 412 3.58 4.50 -6.86
N PRO A 413 3.62 3.22 -7.26
CA PRO A 413 3.63 2.83 -8.66
C PRO A 413 2.38 3.34 -9.41
N ARG A 414 2.57 3.78 -10.66
CA ARG A 414 1.55 4.50 -11.45
C ARG A 414 0.22 3.76 -11.55
N GLN A 415 0.25 2.43 -11.59
CA GLN A 415 -0.94 1.59 -11.68
C GLN A 415 -1.82 1.64 -10.41
N TYR A 416 -1.22 1.84 -9.23
CA TYR A 416 -1.91 1.94 -7.94
C TYR A 416 -2.19 3.37 -7.49
N CYS A 417 -1.68 4.36 -8.23
CA CYS A 417 -1.97 5.76 -7.96
C CYS A 417 -3.49 6.05 -7.98
N LEU A 418 -3.95 6.68 -6.90
CA LEU A 418 -5.32 7.16 -6.67
C LEU A 418 -5.59 8.38 -7.55
N CYS A 419 -4.81 9.45 -7.35
CA CYS A 419 -4.95 10.70 -8.08
C CYS A 419 -4.09 10.69 -9.36
N LYS A 420 -4.71 10.38 -10.51
CA LYS A 420 -4.03 10.37 -11.81
C LYS A 420 -3.98 11.77 -12.44
N PRO A 421 -2.90 12.13 -13.17
CA PRO A 421 -2.87 13.38 -13.90
C PRO A 421 -3.96 13.46 -14.98
N LYS A 422 -4.71 14.55 -14.99
CA LYS A 422 -5.73 14.84 -16.00
C LYS A 422 -5.07 15.35 -17.28
N PHE A 423 -5.32 14.66 -18.39
CA PHE A 423 -4.89 15.07 -19.73
C PHE A 423 -6.08 15.64 -20.50
N GLU A 424 -5.98 16.88 -20.93
CA GLU A 424 -7.01 17.59 -21.67
C GLU A 424 -6.69 17.64 -23.15
N LEU A 425 -7.71 17.70 -24.02
CA LEU A 425 -7.49 17.90 -25.44
C LEU A 425 -6.87 19.29 -25.66
N LEU A 426 -5.79 19.35 -26.44
CA LEU A 426 -5.26 20.64 -26.85
C LEU A 426 -6.34 21.35 -27.70
N PRO A 427 -6.70 22.62 -27.45
CA PRO A 427 -7.75 23.27 -28.22
C PRO A 427 -7.45 23.32 -29.73
N PHE A 428 -8.48 23.19 -30.57
CA PHE A 428 -8.31 23.15 -32.03
C PHE A 428 -7.79 24.47 -32.60
N TYR A 429 -8.20 25.61 -32.03
CA TYR A 429 -7.75 26.95 -32.44
C TYR A 429 -6.24 27.20 -32.24
N MET A 430 -5.52 26.37 -31.48
CA MET A 430 -4.07 26.49 -31.26
C MET A 430 -3.24 25.96 -32.45
N GLU A 431 -3.57 26.38 -33.67
CA GLU A 431 -3.02 25.83 -34.92
C GLU A 431 -1.49 25.92 -35.00
N LYS A 432 -0.91 27.09 -34.70
CA LYS A 432 0.54 27.30 -34.71
C LYS A 432 1.28 26.26 -33.84
N LYS A 433 0.72 25.97 -32.66
CA LYS A 433 1.28 25.00 -31.70
C LYS A 433 1.11 23.57 -32.21
N ARG A 434 -0.07 23.22 -32.71
CA ARG A 434 -0.37 21.92 -33.33
C ARG A 434 0.57 21.61 -34.49
N THR A 435 0.86 22.60 -35.34
CA THR A 435 1.78 22.46 -36.49
C THR A 435 3.20 22.20 -36.04
N LYS A 436 3.70 22.91 -35.02
CA LYS A 436 5.04 22.66 -34.43
C LYS A 436 5.15 21.25 -33.84
N ILE A 437 4.12 20.80 -33.12
CA ILE A 437 4.06 19.45 -32.53
C ILE A 437 4.08 18.39 -33.63
N LYS A 438 3.21 18.50 -34.65
CA LYS A 438 3.16 17.57 -35.80
C LYS A 438 4.51 17.46 -36.51
N LYS A 439 5.16 18.60 -36.80
CA LYS A 439 6.47 18.66 -37.46
C LYS A 439 7.56 18.00 -36.62
N SER A 440 7.58 18.27 -35.32
CA SER A 440 8.60 17.72 -34.40
C SER A 440 8.41 16.21 -34.21
N PHE A 441 7.16 15.75 -34.06
CA PHE A 441 6.84 14.33 -33.97
C PHE A 441 7.25 13.56 -35.23
N ILE A 442 6.84 14.01 -36.43
CA ILE A 442 7.16 13.28 -37.66
C ILE A 442 8.66 13.29 -37.98
N LYS A 443 9.36 14.36 -37.60
CA LYS A 443 10.82 14.43 -37.69
C LYS A 443 11.47 13.39 -36.78
N ALA A 444 11.06 13.32 -35.52
CA ALA A 444 11.59 12.35 -34.56
C ALA A 444 11.28 10.90 -34.95
N LEU A 445 10.06 10.63 -35.44
CA LEU A 445 9.67 9.30 -35.93
C LEU A 445 10.56 8.85 -37.10
N ASN A 446 10.78 9.71 -38.09
CA ASN A 446 11.68 9.36 -39.20
C ASN A 446 13.16 9.28 -38.78
N ASN A 447 13.56 9.99 -37.72
CA ASN A 447 14.91 9.86 -37.15
C ASN A 447 15.17 8.45 -36.61
N LYS A 448 14.13 7.73 -36.17
CA LYS A 448 14.25 6.33 -35.75
C LYS A 448 14.71 5.40 -36.86
N LEU A 449 14.36 5.69 -38.11
CA LEU A 449 14.88 4.95 -39.27
C LEU A 449 16.37 5.23 -39.50
N VAL A 450 16.83 6.44 -39.19
CA VAL A 450 18.26 6.82 -39.26
C VAL A 450 19.02 6.12 -38.14
N GLU A 451 18.56 6.21 -36.89
CA GLU A 451 19.16 5.54 -35.73
C GLU A 451 19.28 4.02 -35.95
N GLY A 452 18.30 3.41 -36.61
CA GLY A 452 18.28 1.98 -36.91
C GLY A 452 19.02 1.56 -38.20
N ASN A 453 19.64 2.48 -38.94
CA ASN A 453 20.21 2.21 -40.28
C ASN A 453 19.22 1.55 -41.26
N LEU A 454 17.96 2.00 -41.24
CA LEU A 454 16.86 1.43 -42.01
C LEU A 454 16.40 2.32 -43.18
N THR A 455 17.02 3.48 -43.41
CA THR A 455 16.60 4.48 -44.40
C THR A 455 16.63 3.98 -45.86
N GLU A 456 17.51 3.03 -46.18
CA GLU A 456 17.58 2.43 -47.51
C GLU A 456 16.43 1.45 -47.76
N LYS A 457 15.98 0.73 -46.73
CA LYS A 457 15.00 -0.36 -46.83
C LYS A 457 13.57 0.10 -46.54
N CYS A 458 13.43 1.04 -45.62
CA CYS A 458 12.15 1.52 -45.10
C CYS A 458 11.84 2.91 -45.66
N THR A 459 10.56 3.15 -45.94
CA THR A 459 10.09 4.45 -46.45
C THR A 459 9.91 5.48 -45.33
N LYS A 460 10.06 6.77 -45.68
CA LYS A 460 9.78 7.86 -44.74
C LYS A 460 8.28 7.94 -44.48
N MET A 461 7.90 7.92 -43.21
CA MET A 461 6.51 8.07 -42.78
C MET A 461 6.06 9.53 -42.86
N LYS A 462 4.81 9.73 -43.26
CA LYS A 462 4.10 11.01 -43.25
C LYS A 462 2.85 10.87 -42.38
N LEU A 463 2.34 11.96 -41.82
CA LEU A 463 1.04 11.91 -41.14
C LEU A 463 -0.07 11.59 -42.15
N ASP A 464 -0.92 10.63 -41.82
CA ASP A 464 -2.09 10.30 -42.63
C ASP A 464 -3.10 11.45 -42.52
N ARG A 465 -3.48 12.03 -43.65
CA ARG A 465 -4.40 13.17 -43.71
C ARG A 465 -5.85 12.75 -43.48
N SER A 466 -6.18 11.47 -43.68
CA SER A 466 -7.53 10.94 -43.46
C SER A 466 -7.81 10.63 -41.97
N GLU A 467 -6.78 10.63 -41.13
CA GLU A 467 -6.86 10.21 -39.74
C GLU A 467 -6.60 11.38 -38.77
N LYS A 468 -7.17 11.30 -37.57
CA LYS A 468 -7.01 12.37 -36.56
C LYS A 468 -5.63 12.30 -35.89
N PHE A 469 -4.91 13.42 -35.87
CA PHE A 469 -3.74 13.62 -35.01
C PHE A 469 -4.18 14.17 -33.66
N LEU A 470 -4.29 13.29 -32.66
CA LEU A 470 -4.78 13.64 -31.33
C LEU A 470 -3.63 14.15 -30.46
N ILE A 471 -3.84 15.32 -29.86
CA ILE A 471 -2.91 15.93 -28.91
C ILE A 471 -3.67 16.16 -27.63
N LYS A 472 -3.24 15.50 -26.56
CA LYS A 472 -3.66 15.84 -25.20
C LYS A 472 -2.49 16.50 -24.48
N PHE A 473 -2.76 17.36 -23.50
CA PHE A 473 -1.72 17.96 -22.67
C PHE A 473 -2.10 17.87 -21.20
N ALA A 474 -1.08 17.86 -20.36
CA ALA A 474 -1.22 17.99 -18.91
C ALA A 474 -0.18 19.00 -18.43
N ARG A 475 -0.56 19.80 -17.44
CA ARG A 475 0.36 20.69 -16.73
C ARG A 475 1.02 19.89 -15.62
N VAL A 476 2.33 20.01 -15.51
CA VAL A 476 3.17 19.41 -14.47
C VAL A 476 3.60 20.55 -13.53
N GLU A 477 4.12 20.21 -12.36
CA GLU A 477 4.77 21.15 -11.46
C GLU A 477 5.78 22.06 -12.20
N ASN A 478 5.91 23.30 -11.73
CA ASN A 478 6.69 24.38 -12.36
C ASN A 478 6.21 24.82 -13.75
N SER A 479 4.90 24.73 -14.02
CA SER A 479 4.27 25.18 -15.28
C SER A 479 4.80 24.47 -16.55
N LYS A 480 5.50 23.35 -16.40
CA LYS A 480 5.92 22.51 -17.52
C LYS A 480 4.68 21.84 -18.14
N ILE A 481 4.71 21.59 -19.45
CA ILE A 481 3.61 20.96 -20.17
C ILE A 481 4.12 19.67 -20.81
N VAL A 482 3.36 18.60 -20.62
CA VAL A 482 3.62 17.32 -21.29
C VAL A 482 2.49 17.05 -22.26
N TYR A 483 2.83 16.81 -23.52
CA TYR A 483 1.88 16.44 -24.56
C TYR A 483 1.87 14.93 -24.72
N LYS A 484 0.67 14.33 -24.78
CA LYS A 484 0.43 12.97 -25.25
C LYS A 484 -0.06 13.03 -26.68
N ILE A 485 0.67 12.35 -27.56
CA ILE A 485 0.40 12.31 -28.99
C ILE A 485 -0.10 10.93 -29.37
N TYR A 486 -1.19 10.90 -30.15
CA TYR A 486 -1.60 9.73 -30.90
C TYR A 486 -1.67 10.12 -32.37
N ALA A 487 -0.93 9.39 -33.20
CA ALA A 487 -0.76 9.69 -34.60
C ALA A 487 -0.96 8.45 -35.45
N VAL A 488 -1.62 8.60 -36.59
CA VAL A 488 -1.64 7.59 -37.65
C VAL A 488 -0.80 8.10 -38.80
N THR A 489 0.04 7.24 -39.37
CA THR A 489 0.92 7.60 -40.48
C THR A 489 0.65 6.80 -41.74
N PHE A 490 1.02 7.39 -42.85
CA PHE A 490 1.06 6.80 -44.17
C PHE A 490 2.53 6.62 -44.60
N PRO A 491 2.88 5.52 -45.26
CA PRO A 491 2.04 4.36 -45.65
C PRO A 491 1.74 3.41 -44.49
N GLY A 492 0.77 2.50 -44.70
CA GLY A 492 0.49 1.38 -43.79
C GLY A 492 -0.44 1.66 -42.60
N LYS A 493 -1.03 2.86 -42.49
CA LYS A 493 -1.92 3.25 -41.37
C LYS A 493 -1.36 2.95 -39.98
N ALA A 494 -0.05 3.11 -39.86
CA ALA A 494 0.71 2.82 -38.66
C ALA A 494 0.31 3.74 -37.49
N LYS A 495 -0.01 3.17 -36.33
CA LYS A 495 -0.50 3.89 -35.15
C LYS A 495 0.63 4.06 -34.14
N PHE A 496 0.88 5.30 -33.75
CA PHE A 496 1.95 5.65 -32.81
C PHE A 496 1.45 6.43 -31.61
N TYR A 497 2.11 6.20 -30.48
CA TYR A 497 1.98 6.99 -29.27
C TYR A 497 3.35 7.57 -28.86
N ALA A 498 3.36 8.82 -28.41
CA ALA A 498 4.55 9.43 -27.85
C ALA A 498 4.19 10.46 -26.78
N LYS A 499 5.13 10.72 -25.86
CA LYS A 499 5.09 11.87 -24.96
C LYS A 499 6.10 12.92 -25.41
N MET A 500 5.70 14.19 -25.34
CA MET A 500 6.57 15.30 -25.72
C MET A 500 6.63 16.34 -24.61
N GLY A 501 7.82 16.92 -24.39
CA GLY A 501 8.04 17.98 -23.41
C GLY A 501 7.56 19.35 -23.88
N SER A 502 7.80 20.37 -23.06
CA SER A 502 7.39 21.75 -23.34
C SER A 502 7.97 22.30 -24.65
N ASN A 503 9.16 21.83 -25.05
CA ASN A 503 9.87 22.28 -26.25
C ASN A 503 9.61 21.36 -27.45
N PHE A 504 8.62 20.45 -27.35
CA PHE A 504 8.24 19.49 -28.39
C PHE A 504 9.33 18.47 -28.73
N GLU A 505 10.23 18.19 -27.79
CA GLU A 505 11.16 17.07 -27.78
C GLU A 505 10.43 15.77 -27.38
N ILE A 506 10.82 14.63 -27.96
CA ILE A 506 10.31 13.32 -27.51
C ILE A 506 10.92 12.99 -26.17
N ILE A 507 10.09 12.78 -25.15
CA ILE A 507 10.56 12.40 -23.81
C ILE A 507 11.18 11.00 -23.88
N ASN A 508 12.38 10.84 -23.30
CA ASN A 508 13.18 9.62 -23.30
C ASN A 508 13.49 9.03 -24.69
N ASN A 509 13.38 9.84 -25.76
CA ASN A 509 13.50 9.38 -27.14
C ASN A 509 12.58 8.16 -27.45
N GLU A 510 11.44 8.04 -26.77
CA GLU A 510 10.53 6.90 -26.87
C GLU A 510 9.31 7.22 -27.73
N ILE A 511 9.14 6.46 -28.82
CA ILE A 511 7.93 6.45 -29.65
C ILE A 511 7.45 5.01 -29.71
N ILE A 512 6.20 4.76 -29.35
CA ILE A 512 5.64 3.40 -29.25
C ILE A 512 4.73 3.15 -30.44
N ARG A 513 4.99 2.05 -31.16
CA ARG A 513 4.06 1.52 -32.17
C ARG A 513 2.94 0.75 -31.46
N LEU A 514 1.69 1.10 -31.73
CA LEU A 514 0.51 0.53 -31.05
C LEU A 514 -0.11 -0.66 -31.76
N ASP A 515 0.15 -0.82 -33.06
CA ASP A 515 -0.38 -1.88 -33.91
C ASP A 515 0.73 -2.85 -34.36
N VAL A 516 0.30 -4.05 -34.77
CA VAL A 516 1.20 -5.09 -35.28
C VAL A 516 1.88 -4.60 -36.55
N HIS A 517 3.21 -4.70 -36.59
CA HIS A 517 4.04 -4.16 -37.68
C HIS A 517 4.75 -5.26 -38.48
N LYS A 518 4.54 -6.53 -38.14
CA LYS A 518 5.25 -7.68 -38.70
C LYS A 518 5.24 -7.69 -40.24
N GLU A 519 4.05 -7.68 -40.83
CA GLU A 519 3.84 -7.73 -42.28
C GLU A 519 4.39 -6.50 -43.02
N GLN A 520 4.50 -5.36 -42.32
CA GLN A 520 4.97 -4.10 -42.89
C GLN A 520 6.49 -3.94 -42.84
N ALA A 521 7.16 -4.60 -41.88
CA ALA A 521 8.56 -4.39 -41.56
C ALA A 521 9.46 -5.59 -41.90
N GLU A 522 9.03 -6.82 -41.63
CA GLU A 522 9.84 -8.03 -41.83
C GLU A 522 10.23 -8.33 -43.29
N PRO A 523 9.49 -7.91 -44.34
CA PRO A 523 9.91 -8.14 -45.72
C PRO A 523 11.29 -7.55 -46.08
N CYS A 524 11.77 -6.55 -45.34
CA CYS A 524 13.04 -5.88 -45.61
C CYS A 524 13.91 -5.64 -44.37
N ALA A 525 13.34 -5.68 -43.16
CA ALA A 525 14.06 -5.46 -41.91
C ALA A 525 13.76 -6.59 -40.92
N LYS A 526 14.75 -7.46 -40.69
CA LYS A 526 14.73 -8.50 -39.65
C LYS A 526 15.82 -8.18 -38.61
N TYR A 527 15.57 -8.53 -37.35
CA TYR A 527 16.54 -8.44 -36.25
C TYR A 527 17.02 -7.01 -35.92
N SER A 528 16.10 -6.07 -35.66
CA SER A 528 16.45 -4.73 -35.16
C SER A 528 15.41 -4.21 -34.17
N ASN A 529 15.83 -3.48 -33.13
CA ASN A 529 14.92 -2.81 -32.19
C ASN A 529 14.13 -1.65 -32.84
N TYR A 530 14.49 -1.28 -34.08
CA TYR A 530 13.87 -0.20 -34.84
C TYR A 530 12.87 -0.68 -35.90
N ILE A 531 12.66 -2.00 -36.05
CA ILE A 531 11.73 -2.55 -37.07
C ILE A 531 10.30 -2.03 -36.90
N GLN A 532 9.88 -1.71 -35.67
CA GLN A 532 8.54 -1.19 -35.37
C GLN A 532 8.23 0.16 -36.05
N TYR A 533 9.26 0.90 -36.48
CA TYR A 533 9.12 2.16 -37.21
C TYR A 533 9.20 1.98 -38.72
N CYS A 534 9.47 0.77 -39.22
CA CYS A 534 9.67 0.50 -40.62
C CYS A 534 8.34 0.25 -41.35
N TYR A 535 8.27 0.77 -42.58
CA TYR A 535 7.39 0.24 -43.61
C TYR A 535 8.25 -0.01 -44.85
N CYS A 536 8.31 -1.25 -45.31
CA CYS A 536 9.22 -1.66 -46.37
C CYS A 536 8.89 -0.99 -47.70
N LYS A 537 9.91 -0.46 -48.37
CA LYS A 537 9.75 0.16 -49.70
C LYS A 537 9.24 -0.83 -50.75
N SER A 538 9.55 -2.12 -50.60
CA SER A 538 9.06 -3.20 -51.46
C SER A 538 7.54 -3.39 -51.43
N LEU A 539 6.84 -2.82 -50.44
CA LEU A 539 5.38 -2.90 -50.30
C LEU A 539 4.66 -1.69 -50.92
N LEU A 540 5.39 -0.74 -51.51
CA LEU A 540 4.83 0.44 -52.17
C LEU A 540 4.56 0.26 -53.67
N SER A 541 4.74 -0.97 -54.16
CA SER A 541 4.50 -1.38 -55.54
C SER A 541 3.05 -1.24 -55.95
#